data_AF-A0A1H6UYI0-F1
#
_entry.id   AF-A0A1H6UYI0-F1
#
_cell.length_a   1.000
_cell.length_b   1.000
_cell.length_c   1.000
_cell.angle_alpha   90.00
_cell.angle_beta   90.00
_cell.angle_gamma   90.00
#
_symmetry.space_group_name_H-M   'P 1'
#
loop_
_entity.id
_entity.type
_entity.pdbx_description
1 polymer ?
#
loop_
_entity_poly.entity_id
_entity_poly.type
_entity_poly.pdbx_seq_one_letter_code
_entity_poly.pdbx_strand_id
1 'polypeptide(L)'
;MLFLDKTYSMSKKIITLFISLFCLLSFAQKNPEGKMTVFEITYKNGKAAEKQKLMQKATLLYEPSEDYYYIDGSREDGLKTGLPLFYQKTVKGKKYYSHNDIAFTKTNETAKLIIFKSEQLKNSDDQEYIEIKLELTK
;
A
#
# COMPACT_ATOMS: atom_id res chain seq x y z
N MET A 1 67.14 -22.61 -6.70
CA MET A 1 66.21 -22.65 -7.85
C MET A 1 64.89 -23.19 -7.29
N LEU A 2 63.98 -22.32 -6.81
CA LEU A 2 62.92 -21.61 -7.57
C LEU A 2 61.94 -22.64 -8.22
N PHE A 3 60.63 -22.70 -7.99
CA PHE A 3 59.61 -21.83 -7.38
C PHE A 3 58.46 -22.72 -6.87
N LEU A 4 57.89 -22.39 -5.71
CA LEU A 4 56.53 -22.77 -5.33
C LEU A 4 55.69 -21.49 -5.43
N ASP A 5 54.84 -21.36 -6.45
CA ASP A 5 53.94 -20.22 -6.58
C ASP A 5 52.51 -20.65 -6.97
N LYS A 6 51.65 -20.73 -5.94
CA LYS A 6 50.48 -19.86 -5.79
C LYS A 6 49.42 -19.90 -6.91
N THR A 7 48.56 -20.91 -6.88
CA THR A 7 47.34 -20.98 -7.71
C THR A 7 46.07 -21.38 -6.94
N TYR A 8 45.89 -20.93 -5.69
CA TYR A 8 44.72 -21.36 -4.89
C TYR A 8 43.98 -20.28 -4.08
N SER A 9 44.13 -18.99 -4.43
CA SER A 9 43.55 -17.90 -3.61
C SER A 9 42.65 -16.90 -4.34
N MET A 10 42.36 -17.08 -5.64
CA MET A 10 41.53 -16.14 -6.42
C MET A 10 40.07 -16.58 -6.60
N SER A 11 39.75 -17.88 -6.57
CA SER A 11 38.38 -18.37 -6.85
C SER A 11 37.39 -18.17 -5.70
N LYS A 12 37.86 -18.24 -4.44
CA LYS A 12 36.98 -18.10 -3.26
C LYS A 12 36.45 -16.66 -3.08
N LYS A 13 37.24 -15.64 -3.45
CA LYS A 13 36.86 -14.23 -3.28
C LYS A 13 35.76 -13.79 -4.26
N ILE A 14 35.69 -14.41 -5.43
CA ILE A 14 34.71 -14.08 -6.47
C ILE A 14 33.33 -14.64 -6.11
N ILE A 15 33.26 -15.85 -5.55
CA ILE A 15 32.00 -16.51 -5.19
C ILE A 15 31.29 -15.77 -4.04
N THR A 16 32.05 -15.25 -3.06
CA THR A 16 31.47 -14.48 -1.95
C THR A 16 30.87 -13.16 -2.43
N LEU A 17 31.48 -12.51 -3.43
CA LEU A 17 31.00 -11.24 -3.98
C LEU A 17 29.65 -11.40 -4.72
N PHE A 18 29.45 -12.52 -5.41
CA PHE A 18 28.20 -12.80 -6.13
C PHE A 18 27.01 -13.08 -5.18
N ILE A 19 27.25 -13.76 -4.06
CA ILE A 19 26.19 -14.05 -3.08
C ILE A 19 25.74 -12.77 -2.37
N SER A 20 26.68 -11.86 -2.03
CA SER A 20 26.31 -10.56 -1.46
C SER A 20 25.53 -9.67 -2.43
N LEU A 21 25.80 -9.78 -3.74
CA LEU A 21 25.09 -9.00 -4.76
C LEU A 21 23.66 -9.52 -4.98
N PHE A 22 23.44 -10.84 -4.84
CA PHE A 22 22.11 -11.45 -5.00
C PHE A 22 21.18 -11.15 -3.82
N CYS A 23 21.70 -11.06 -2.59
CA CYS A 23 20.90 -10.75 -1.40
C CYS A 23 20.33 -9.32 -1.41
N LEU A 24 20.98 -8.36 -2.06
CA LEU A 24 20.48 -6.97 -2.17
C LEU A 24 19.33 -6.82 -3.17
N LEU A 25 19.22 -7.72 -4.15
CA LEU A 25 18.19 -7.65 -5.19
C LEU A 25 16.83 -8.20 -4.74
N SER A 26 16.78 -9.01 -3.69
CA SER A 26 15.53 -9.62 -3.20
C SER A 26 14.68 -8.69 -2.32
N PHE A 27 15.24 -7.59 -1.81
CA PHE A 27 14.50 -6.64 -0.96
C PHE A 27 13.81 -5.50 -1.74
N ALA A 28 14.02 -5.41 -3.05
CA ALA A 28 13.23 -4.54 -3.93
C ALA A 28 11.91 -5.23 -4.32
N GLN A 29 11.14 -5.70 -3.33
CA GLN A 29 9.79 -6.17 -3.57
C GLN A 29 8.92 -4.94 -3.85
N LYS A 30 8.88 -4.60 -5.14
CA LYS A 30 8.15 -3.53 -5.82
C LYS A 30 6.84 -3.21 -5.11
N ASN A 31 6.87 -2.18 -4.26
CA ASN A 31 5.68 -1.35 -4.15
C ASN A 31 5.44 -0.80 -5.57
N PRO A 32 4.27 -1.02 -6.17
CA PRO A 32 3.98 -0.56 -7.52
C PRO A 32 3.78 0.96 -7.47
N GLU A 33 4.88 1.70 -7.30
CA GLU A 33 4.90 3.16 -7.31
C GLU A 33 4.14 3.67 -8.53
N GLY A 34 3.09 4.45 -8.29
CA GLY A 34 2.33 5.12 -9.34
C GLY A 34 1.57 4.20 -10.30
N LYS A 35 1.28 2.94 -9.93
CA LYS A 35 0.52 2.00 -10.80
C LYS A 35 -0.76 1.49 -10.16
N MET A 36 -1.40 2.25 -9.28
CA MET A 36 -2.73 1.90 -8.79
C MET A 36 -3.78 2.90 -9.28
N THR A 37 -4.98 2.40 -9.52
CA THR A 37 -6.20 3.18 -9.68
C THR A 37 -7.05 2.98 -8.43
N VAL A 38 -7.58 4.08 -7.90
CA VAL A 38 -8.34 4.08 -6.65
C VAL A 38 -9.80 4.30 -6.97
N PHE A 39 -10.64 3.40 -6.48
CA PHE A 39 -12.08 3.50 -6.59
C PHE A 39 -12.70 3.59 -5.20
N GLU A 40 -13.74 4.42 -5.08
CA GLU A 40 -14.70 4.37 -4.00
C GLU A 40 -15.92 3.59 -4.48
N ILE A 41 -16.40 2.65 -3.66
CA ILE A 41 -17.59 1.86 -3.95
C ILE A 41 -18.52 1.92 -2.75
N THR A 42 -19.72 2.48 -2.96
CA THR A 42 -20.77 2.51 -1.95
C THR A 42 -21.61 1.26 -2.07
N TYR A 43 -21.79 0.56 -0.95
CA TYR A 43 -22.64 -0.61 -0.83
C TYR A 43 -23.87 -0.30 -0.01
N LYS A 44 -25.05 -0.73 -0.47
CA LYS A 44 -26.32 -0.67 0.27
C LYS A 44 -26.89 -2.07 0.38
N ASN A 45 -27.16 -2.53 1.60
CA ASN A 45 -27.68 -3.88 1.88
C ASN A 45 -26.82 -4.98 1.21
N GLY A 46 -25.50 -4.79 1.24
CA GLY A 46 -24.52 -5.73 0.67
C GLY A 46 -24.37 -5.69 -0.86
N LYS A 47 -25.12 -4.85 -1.58
CA LYS A 47 -25.01 -4.70 -3.04
C LYS A 47 -24.28 -3.40 -3.40
N ALA A 48 -23.41 -3.44 -4.40
CA ALA A 48 -22.76 -2.23 -4.92
C ALA A 48 -23.81 -1.31 -5.55
N ALA A 49 -23.95 -0.11 -5.00
CA ALA A 49 -24.89 0.91 -5.47
C ALA A 49 -24.19 1.94 -6.37
N GLU A 50 -22.95 2.31 -6.04
CA GLU A 50 -22.17 3.32 -6.76
C GLU A 50 -20.70 2.92 -6.82
N LYS A 51 -20.03 3.24 -7.93
CA LYS A 51 -18.58 3.10 -8.10
C LYS A 51 -18.02 4.35 -8.75
N GLN A 52 -17.11 5.04 -8.06
CA GLN A 52 -16.44 6.23 -8.55
C GLN A 52 -14.92 6.01 -8.60
N LYS A 53 -14.28 6.47 -9.67
CA LYS A 53 -12.82 6.56 -9.73
C LYS A 53 -12.37 7.85 -9.04
N LEU A 54 -11.60 7.71 -7.95
CA LEU A 54 -11.09 8.85 -7.19
C LEU A 54 -9.74 9.33 -7.70
N MET A 55 -8.83 8.39 -7.95
CA MET A 55 -7.42 8.69 -8.25
C MET A 55 -6.83 7.69 -9.24
N GLN A 56 -5.82 8.15 -9.95
CA GLN A 56 -4.94 7.36 -10.81
C GLN A 56 -3.48 7.60 -10.44
N LYS A 57 -2.59 6.73 -10.92
CA LYS A 57 -1.16 6.73 -10.58
C LYS A 57 -0.93 6.79 -9.07
N ALA A 58 -1.78 6.08 -8.34
CA ALA A 58 -1.80 6.14 -6.90
C ALA A 58 -0.73 5.24 -6.29
N THR A 59 -0.27 5.64 -5.11
CA THR A 59 0.66 4.89 -4.27
C THR A 59 0.08 4.83 -2.86
N LEU A 60 0.09 3.64 -2.26
CA LEU A 60 -0.29 3.45 -0.88
C LEU A 60 0.95 3.61 0.01
N LEU A 61 0.88 4.55 0.93
CA LEU A 61 1.90 4.82 1.94
C LEU A 61 1.38 4.36 3.30
N TYR A 62 2.29 3.86 4.14
CA TYR A 62 2.02 3.48 5.52
C TYR A 62 3.02 4.19 6.43
N GLU A 63 2.51 4.87 7.46
CA GLU A 63 3.32 5.53 8.49
C GLU A 63 3.28 4.71 9.78
N PRO A 64 4.34 3.95 10.11
CA PRO A 64 4.34 3.05 11.26
C PRO A 64 4.23 3.75 12.61
N SER A 65 4.71 5.00 12.72
CA SER A 65 4.71 5.73 14.00
C SER A 65 3.31 6.14 14.46
N GLU A 66 2.39 6.30 13.52
CA GLU A 66 1.02 6.74 13.76
C GLU A 66 -0.03 5.67 13.39
N ASP A 67 0.43 4.54 12.84
CA ASP A 67 -0.37 3.41 12.35
C ASP A 67 -1.48 3.86 11.38
N TYR A 68 -1.11 4.68 10.39
CA TYR A 68 -2.04 5.17 9.37
C TYR A 68 -1.62 4.81 7.95
N TYR A 69 -2.62 4.62 7.09
CA TYR A 69 -2.46 4.51 5.65
C TYR A 69 -2.87 5.80 4.95
N TYR A 70 -2.11 6.19 3.93
CA TYR A 70 -2.40 7.36 3.10
C TYR A 70 -2.19 7.01 1.64
N ILE A 71 -3.10 7.47 0.79
CA ILE A 71 -2.98 7.33 -0.66
C ILE A 71 -2.52 8.67 -1.23
N ASP A 72 -1.38 8.65 -1.91
CA ASP A 72 -0.96 9.75 -2.78
C ASP A 72 -1.29 9.41 -4.23
N GLY A 73 -1.82 10.36 -4.99
CA GLY A 73 -2.21 10.11 -6.38
C GLY A 73 -2.59 11.37 -7.15
N SER A 74 -3.23 11.19 -8.29
CA SER A 74 -3.74 12.30 -9.10
C SER A 74 -5.18 12.05 -9.54
N ARG A 75 -5.99 13.11 -9.62
CA ARG A 75 -7.32 13.07 -10.22
C ARG A 75 -7.24 12.87 -11.74
N GLU A 76 -8.39 12.72 -12.39
CA GLU A 76 -8.46 12.61 -13.85
C GLU A 76 -7.94 13.86 -14.57
N ASP A 77 -8.17 15.05 -13.99
CA ASP A 77 -7.66 16.33 -14.48
C ASP A 77 -6.14 16.53 -14.26
N GLY A 78 -5.46 15.55 -13.62
CA GLY A 78 -4.03 15.60 -13.34
C GLY A 78 -3.66 16.33 -12.05
N LEU A 79 -4.62 16.88 -11.31
CA LEU A 79 -4.36 17.51 -10.01
C LEU A 79 -3.88 16.47 -9.01
N LYS A 80 -2.72 16.72 -8.39
CA LYS A 80 -2.21 15.90 -7.28
C LYS A 80 -3.15 16.01 -6.08
N THR A 81 -3.46 14.88 -5.48
CA THR A 81 -4.42 14.79 -4.37
C THR A 81 -4.01 13.66 -3.42
N GLY A 82 -4.50 13.76 -2.19
CA GLY A 82 -4.23 12.85 -1.09
C GLY A 82 -5.51 12.33 -0.45
N LEU A 83 -5.54 11.05 -0.11
CA LEU A 83 -6.64 10.45 0.65
C LEU A 83 -6.09 9.71 1.87
N PRO A 84 -6.26 10.25 3.09
CA PRO A 84 -6.00 9.48 4.30
C PRO A 84 -7.04 8.36 4.44
N LEU A 85 -6.59 7.11 4.59
CA LEU A 85 -7.48 5.95 4.71
C LEU A 85 -7.77 5.55 6.16
N PHE A 86 -7.09 6.16 7.12
CA PHE A 86 -7.38 5.95 8.53
C PHE A 86 -7.31 7.29 9.26
N TYR A 87 -8.46 7.70 9.81
CA TYR A 87 -8.55 8.76 10.80
C TYR A 87 -8.37 8.27 12.23
N GLN A 88 -7.93 7.02 12.42
CA GLN A 88 -7.52 6.52 13.73
C GLN A 88 -6.03 6.80 13.93
N LYS A 89 -5.67 8.08 14.08
CA LYS A 89 -4.29 8.45 14.44
C LYS A 89 -3.97 7.82 15.78
N THR A 90 -3.00 6.91 15.83
CA THR A 90 -2.58 6.29 17.08
C THR A 90 -1.32 6.98 17.59
N VAL A 91 -1.47 7.97 18.47
CA VAL A 91 -0.31 8.64 19.09
C VAL A 91 0.00 7.94 20.40
N LYS A 92 1.19 7.34 20.51
CA LYS A 92 1.65 6.65 21.74
C LYS A 92 0.65 5.59 22.24
N GLY A 93 0.07 4.80 21.32
CA GLY A 93 -0.89 3.75 21.64
C GLY A 93 -2.32 4.22 21.96
N LYS A 94 -2.61 5.53 21.87
CA LYS A 94 -3.96 6.08 22.03
C LYS A 94 -4.56 6.42 20.68
N LYS A 95 -5.77 5.90 20.42
CA LYS A 95 -6.54 6.12 19.20
C LYS A 95 -7.28 7.46 19.28
N TYR A 96 -7.05 8.34 18.31
CA TYR A 96 -7.76 9.60 18.17
C TYR A 96 -8.62 9.54 16.91
N TYR A 97 -9.89 9.93 17.01
CA TYR A 97 -10.83 10.06 15.90
C TYR A 97 -11.25 11.53 15.81
N SER A 98 -11.36 12.11 14.62
CA SER A 98 -12.20 13.31 14.49
C SER A 98 -13.65 12.86 14.33
N HIS A 99 -14.57 13.62 14.93
CA HIS A 99 -15.96 13.22 15.19
C HIS A 99 -16.80 13.02 13.91
N ASN A 100 -16.26 13.41 12.74
CA ASN A 100 -16.92 13.34 11.44
C ASN A 100 -16.25 12.35 10.47
N ASP A 101 -15.24 11.61 10.91
CA ASP A 101 -14.43 10.81 10.00
C ASP A 101 -14.91 9.37 9.88
N ILE A 102 -14.98 8.89 8.65
CA ILE A 102 -15.27 7.48 8.33
C ILE A 102 -14.01 6.67 8.58
N ALA A 103 -14.05 5.76 9.55
CA ALA A 103 -12.97 4.82 9.80
C ALA A 103 -13.01 3.69 8.76
N PHE A 104 -11.88 3.43 8.09
CA PHE A 104 -11.71 2.25 7.24
C PHE A 104 -10.81 1.22 7.91
N THR A 105 -10.96 -0.05 7.54
CA THR A 105 -10.08 -1.15 7.93
C THR A 105 -9.58 -1.86 6.68
N LYS A 106 -8.28 -2.19 6.60
CA LYS A 106 -7.76 -3.03 5.51
C LYS A 106 -8.31 -4.45 5.65
N THR A 107 -9.15 -4.88 4.72
CA THR A 107 -9.84 -6.18 4.78
C THR A 107 -9.25 -7.20 3.82
N ASN A 108 -8.57 -6.76 2.76
CA ASN A 108 -7.97 -7.66 1.78
C ASN A 108 -6.71 -7.01 1.17
N GLU A 109 -5.68 -7.81 0.95
CA GLU A 109 -4.47 -7.44 0.25
C GLU A 109 -3.96 -8.62 -0.59
N THR A 110 -3.84 -8.38 -1.89
CA THR A 110 -3.24 -9.28 -2.87
C THR A 110 -2.26 -8.50 -3.74
N ALA A 111 -1.46 -9.20 -4.54
CA ALA A 111 -0.50 -8.56 -5.44
C ALA A 111 -1.11 -7.56 -6.45
N LYS A 112 -2.44 -7.54 -6.64
CA LYS A 112 -3.12 -6.68 -7.62
C LYS A 112 -4.25 -5.82 -7.03
N LEU A 113 -4.60 -6.04 -5.76
CA LEU A 113 -5.79 -5.45 -5.17
C LEU A 113 -5.59 -5.28 -3.67
N ILE A 114 -5.86 -4.07 -3.19
CA ILE A 114 -5.95 -3.74 -1.76
C ILE A 114 -7.33 -3.16 -1.50
N ILE A 115 -8.01 -3.62 -0.44
CA ILE A 115 -9.36 -3.17 -0.08
C ILE A 115 -9.35 -2.64 1.34
N PHE A 116 -9.87 -1.43 1.50
CA PHE A 116 -10.21 -0.82 2.77
C PHE A 116 -11.72 -0.69 2.88
N LYS A 117 -12.32 -1.19 3.95
CA LYS A 117 -13.77 -1.17 4.17
C LYS A 117 -14.11 -0.27 5.36
N SER A 118 -15.11 0.60 5.21
CA SER A 118 -15.60 1.44 6.30
C SER A 118 -16.41 0.67 7.33
N GLU A 119 -16.57 1.26 8.51
CA GLU A 119 -17.70 0.93 9.38
C GLU A 119 -19.04 1.25 8.69
N GLN A 120 -20.13 0.70 9.22
CA GLN A 120 -21.48 1.02 8.74
C GLN A 120 -21.79 2.51 9.01
N LEU A 121 -22.34 3.21 8.02
CA LEU A 121 -22.68 4.62 8.14
C LEU A 121 -23.91 4.77 9.04
N LYS A 122 -23.79 5.57 10.12
CA LYS A 122 -24.73 5.60 11.25
C LYS A 122 -26.12 6.22 10.98
N ASN A 123 -26.40 6.67 9.76
CA ASN A 123 -27.61 7.44 9.44
C ASN A 123 -28.46 6.84 8.30
N SER A 124 -28.28 5.57 7.97
CA SER A 124 -29.00 4.88 6.89
C SER A 124 -29.87 3.77 7.47
N ASP A 125 -31.17 3.75 7.13
CA ASP A 125 -32.04 2.60 7.40
C ASP A 125 -31.54 1.34 6.67
N ASP A 126 -30.74 1.54 5.62
CA ASP A 126 -30.02 0.49 4.90
C ASP A 126 -28.66 0.20 5.56
N GLN A 127 -28.18 -1.04 5.44
CA GLN A 127 -26.80 -1.40 5.79
C GLN A 127 -25.85 -0.80 4.75
N GLU A 128 -25.49 0.47 4.94
CA GLU A 128 -24.63 1.23 4.05
C GLU A 128 -23.18 1.27 4.54
N TYR A 129 -22.24 0.98 3.65
CA TYR A 129 -20.80 1.08 3.90
C TYR A 129 -20.04 1.37 2.60
N ILE A 130 -18.80 1.82 2.73
CA ILE A 130 -17.92 2.20 1.62
C ILE A 130 -16.72 1.27 1.58
N GLU A 131 -16.27 0.91 0.37
CA GLU A 131 -14.96 0.31 0.15
C GLU A 131 -14.08 1.24 -0.70
N ILE A 132 -12.84 1.47 -0.25
CA ILE A 132 -11.78 2.02 -1.09
C ILE A 132 -10.96 0.87 -1.66
N LYS A 133 -10.99 0.71 -2.98
CA LYS A 133 -10.25 -0.31 -3.71
C LYS A 133 -9.09 0.30 -4.47
N LEU A 134 -7.89 -0.22 -4.21
CA LEU A 134 -6.69 0.09 -4.96
C LEU A 134 -6.42 -1.07 -5.90
N GLU A 135 -6.66 -0.85 -7.20
CA GLU A 135 -6.48 -1.84 -8.25
C GLU A 135 -5.21 -1.55 -9.03
N LEU A 136 -4.35 -2.55 -9.23
CA LEU A 136 -3.10 -2.38 -9.97
C LEU A 136 -3.38 -2.19 -11.47
N THR A 137 -2.91 -1.07 -12.02
CA THR A 137 -3.01 -0.74 -13.44
C THR A 137 -1.99 -1.56 -14.23
N LYS A 138 -2.44 -2.20 -15.31
CA LYS A 138 -1.60 -3.00 -16.22
C LYS A 138 -0.60 -2.14 -16.97
#